data_AF-A0A1G9GPP5-F1
#
_entry.id   AF-A0A1G9GPP5-F1
#
_cell.length_a   1.000
_cell.length_b   1.000
_cell.length_c   1.000
_cell.angle_alpha   90.00
_cell.angle_beta   90.00
_cell.angle_gamma   90.00
#
_symmetry.space_group_name_H-M   'P 1'
#
loop_
_entity.id
_entity.type
_entity.pdbx_description
1 polymer ?
#
loop_
_entity_poly.entity_id
_entity_poly.type
_entity_poly.pdbx_seq_one_letter_code
_entity_poly.pdbx_strand_id
1 'polypeptide(L)'
;MFRVIISGRFGDLDDAGRAAVLAASEVAFTEQGAFTHDATLSAFTFRCQVPAGPDDGEQDAARRALAALDAYEQPYDVLRVAVTDMRDIKPRRRPTR
;
A
#
# COMPACT_ATOMS: atom_id res chain seq x y z
N MET A 1 2.31 3.86 13.11
CA MET A 1 1.66 3.94 11.80
C MET A 1 2.68 3.53 10.77
N PHE A 2 2.36 2.55 9.94
CA PHE A 2 3.16 2.18 8.78
C PHE A 2 2.53 2.74 7.52
N ARG A 3 3.35 3.24 6.60
CA ARG A 3 2.92 3.58 5.25
C ARG A 3 3.46 2.53 4.32
N VAL A 4 2.57 1.78 3.69
CA VAL A 4 2.94 0.79 2.69
C VAL A 4 2.59 1.33 1.32
N ILE A 5 3.57 1.30 0.43
CA ILE A 5 3.43 1.70 -0.97
C ILE A 5 3.78 0.47 -1.79
N ILE A 6 2.80 -0.04 -2.52
CA ILE A 6 2.96 -1.15 -3.45
C ILE A 6 2.87 -0.56 -4.85
N SER A 7 3.94 -0.63 -5.62
CA SER A 7 3.95 -0.23 -7.02
C SER A 7 4.00 -1.47 -7.89
N GLY A 8 3.08 -1.54 -8.85
CA GLY A 8 2.91 -2.66 -9.75
C GLY A 8 2.44 -2.23 -11.13
N ARG A 9 2.26 -3.21 -12.00
CA ARG A 9 1.61 -3.05 -13.30
C ARG A 9 0.28 -3.79 -13.28
N PHE A 10 -0.76 -3.16 -13.79
CA PHE A 10 -2.00 -3.86 -14.06
C PHE A 10 -1.77 -4.83 -15.21
N GLY A 11 -2.20 -6.08 -15.03
CA GLY A 11 -2.18 -7.08 -16.10
C GLY A 11 -3.36 -6.86 -17.05
N ASP A 12 -4.01 -7.96 -17.45
CA ASP A 12 -5.30 -7.93 -18.13
C ASP A 12 -6.39 -7.45 -17.16
N LEU A 13 -6.49 -6.13 -16.99
CA LEU A 13 -7.54 -5.51 -16.19
C LEU A 13 -8.85 -5.47 -17.00
N ASP A 14 -9.78 -6.34 -16.64
CA ASP A 14 -11.15 -6.31 -17.13
C ASP A 14 -11.89 -5.04 -16.67
N ASP A 15 -13.01 -4.75 -17.33
CA ASP A 15 -13.80 -3.52 -17.09
C ASP A 15 -14.27 -3.41 -15.62
N ALA A 16 -14.60 -4.54 -14.99
CA ALA A 16 -14.92 -4.62 -13.57
C ALA A 16 -13.74 -4.21 -12.66
N GLY A 17 -12.53 -4.62 -13.04
CA GLY A 17 -11.31 -4.25 -12.34
C GLY A 17 -10.98 -2.78 -12.46
N ARG A 18 -11.18 -2.21 -13.66
CA ARG A 18 -11.06 -0.76 -13.88
C ARG A 18 -12.04 0.00 -13.01
N ALA A 19 -13.29 -0.44 -12.93
CA ALA A 19 -14.31 0.20 -12.09
C ALA A 19 -13.95 0.16 -10.60
N ALA A 20 -13.45 -0.98 -10.10
CA ALA A 20 -13.01 -1.12 -8.72
C ALA A 20 -11.81 -0.21 -8.40
N VAL A 21 -10.83 -0.15 -9.31
CA VAL A 21 -9.66 0.75 -9.19
C VAL A 21 -10.07 2.22 -9.26
N LEU A 22 -10.98 2.59 -10.16
CA LEU A 22 -11.52 3.96 -10.23
C LEU A 22 -12.30 4.33 -8.97
N ALA A 23 -13.11 3.41 -8.43
CA ALA A 23 -13.84 3.63 -7.19
C ALA A 23 -12.92 3.79 -5.98
N ALA A 24 -11.78 3.08 -5.99
CA ALA A 24 -10.72 3.18 -4.98
C ALA A 24 -9.61 4.18 -5.37
N SER A 25 -9.82 5.00 -6.41
CA SER A 25 -8.81 5.93 -6.91
C SER A 25 -8.76 7.17 -6.04
N GLU A 26 -7.92 7.15 -5.01
CA GLU A 26 -7.68 8.30 -4.14
C GLU A 26 -6.19 8.61 -4.00
N VAL A 27 -5.87 9.90 -3.89
CA VAL A 27 -4.50 10.37 -3.62
C VAL A 27 -4.27 10.51 -2.11
N ALA A 28 -4.87 9.61 -1.32
CA ALA A 28 -4.79 9.61 0.14
C ALA A 28 -4.26 8.27 0.64
N PHE A 29 -3.62 8.28 1.80
CA PHE A 29 -3.27 7.06 2.51
C PHE A 29 -4.49 6.67 3.36
N THR A 30 -5.19 5.60 2.97
CA THR A 30 -6.37 5.10 3.69
C THR A 30 -6.07 3.74 4.32
N GLU A 31 -6.83 3.34 5.34
CA GLU A 31 -6.65 2.02 5.98
C GLU A 31 -7.06 0.86 5.07
N GLN A 32 -8.03 1.10 4.17
CA GLN A 32 -8.42 0.14 3.14
C GLN A 32 -7.42 0.11 1.97
N GLY A 33 -6.63 1.18 1.83
CA GLY A 33 -5.69 1.38 0.73
C GLY A 33 -6.34 2.13 -0.44
N ALA A 34 -5.54 2.97 -1.08
CA ALA A 34 -5.97 3.75 -2.23
C ALA A 34 -5.11 3.41 -3.43
N PHE A 35 -5.74 3.27 -4.60
CA PHE A 35 -5.02 3.08 -5.85
C PHE A 35 -4.76 4.43 -6.49
N THR A 36 -3.55 4.59 -7.01
CA THR A 36 -3.22 5.65 -7.96
C THR A 36 -2.79 4.99 -9.25
N HIS A 37 -3.41 5.36 -10.36
CA HIS A 37 -3.07 4.82 -11.67
C HIS A 37 -2.40 5.89 -12.52
N ASP A 38 -1.52 5.45 -13.42
CA ASP A 38 -1.02 6.34 -14.47
C ASP A 38 -2.14 6.64 -15.49
N ALA A 39 -2.01 7.73 -16.26
CA ALA A 39 -2.96 8.09 -17.32
C ALA A 39 -3.14 6.95 -18.36
N THR A 40 -2.11 6.13 -18.51
CA THR A 40 -2.09 4.97 -19.42
C THR A 40 -2.63 3.68 -18.81
N LEU A 41 -3.03 3.68 -17.52
CA LEU A 41 -3.44 2.49 -16.75
C LEU A 41 -2.43 1.32 -16.82
N SER A 42 -1.19 1.61 -17.20
CA SER A 42 -0.13 0.62 -17.40
C SER A 42 0.65 0.32 -16.14
N ALA A 43 0.54 1.19 -15.13
CA ALA A 43 1.17 1.06 -13.84
C ALA A 43 0.22 1.60 -12.78
N PHE A 44 0.30 1.01 -11.60
CA PHE A 44 -0.46 1.44 -10.45
C PHE A 44 0.43 1.53 -9.23
N THR A 45 0.02 2.39 -8.31
CA THR A 45 0.60 2.54 -6.99
C THR A 45 -0.52 2.42 -5.99
N PHE A 46 -0.52 1.33 -5.25
CA PHE A 46 -1.41 1.12 -4.11
C PHE A 46 -0.75 1.66 -2.85
N ARG A 47 -1.46 2.52 -2.14
CA ARG A 47 -0.99 3.19 -0.92
C ARG A 47 -1.90 2.83 0.22
N CYS A 48 -1.39 2.06 1.16
CA CYS A 48 -2.14 1.64 2.35
C CYS A 48 -1.46 2.20 3.60
N GLN A 49 -2.26 2.72 4.52
CA GLN A 49 -1.77 3.03 5.86
C GLN A 49 -2.20 1.94 6.82
N VAL A 50 -1.24 1.34 7.50
CA VAL A 50 -1.53 0.31 8.49
C VAL A 50 -1.33 0.92 9.86
N PRO A 51 -2.36 0.94 10.73
CA PRO A 51 -2.16 1.30 12.13
C PRO A 51 -1.16 0.31 12.73
N ALA A 52 -0.07 0.85 13.29
CA ALA A 52 0.97 0.03 13.90
C ALA A 52 0.59 -0.23 15.36
N GLY A 53 0.34 -1.49 15.72
CA GLY A 53 0.29 -1.91 17.11
C GLY A 53 1.68 -1.89 17.75
N PRO A 54 1.76 -1.99 19.09
CA PRO A 54 3.04 -1.96 19.81
C PRO A 54 4.00 -3.09 19.43
N ASP A 55 3.48 -4.25 19.03
CA ASP A 55 4.26 -5.43 18.60
C ASP A 55 4.24 -5.67 17.08
N ASP A 56 3.48 -4.88 16.31
CA ASP A 56 3.46 -5.04 14.85
C ASP A 56 4.77 -4.53 14.25
N GLY A 57 5.38 -5.35 13.39
CA GLY A 57 6.56 -5.02 12.60
C GLY A 57 6.23 -4.64 11.15
N GLU A 58 7.26 -4.29 10.38
CA GLU A 58 7.12 -3.98 8.95
C GLU A 58 6.55 -5.15 8.15
N GLN A 59 6.86 -6.39 8.53
CA GLN A 59 6.31 -7.59 7.88
C GLN A 59 4.81 -7.74 8.09
N ASP A 60 4.29 -7.43 9.29
CA ASP A 60 2.86 -7.44 9.56
C ASP A 60 2.13 -6.34 8.79
N ALA A 61 2.74 -5.16 8.69
CA ALA A 61 2.23 -4.09 7.84
C ALA A 61 2.19 -4.48 6.36
N ALA A 62 3.26 -5.09 5.83
CA ALA A 62 3.29 -5.60 4.47
C ALA A 62 2.19 -6.65 4.23
N ARG A 63 2.03 -7.60 5.17
CA ARG A 63 1.02 -8.66 5.06
C ARG A 63 -0.40 -8.10 5.07
N ARG A 64 -0.69 -7.13 5.94
CA ARG A 64 -2.00 -6.44 5.97
C ARG A 64 -2.27 -5.65 4.70
N ALA A 65 -1.26 -4.94 4.19
CA ALA A 65 -1.40 -4.21 2.93
C ALA A 65 -1.62 -5.15 1.74
N LEU A 66 -0.92 -6.30 1.70
CA LEU A 66 -1.14 -7.34 0.71
C LEU A 66 -2.52 -7.98 0.84
N ALA A 67 -3.01 -8.25 2.05
CA ALA A 67 -4.36 -8.77 2.26
C ALA A 67 -5.44 -7.79 1.82
N ALA A 68 -5.24 -6.49 2.08
CA ALA A 68 -6.12 -5.44 1.58
C ALA A 68 -6.08 -5.37 0.04
N LEU A 69 -4.91 -5.52 -0.56
CA LEU A 69 -4.75 -5.58 -2.03
C LEU A 69 -5.43 -6.82 -2.64
N ASP A 70 -5.26 -7.98 -2.00
CA ASP A 70 -5.86 -9.26 -2.41
C ASP A 70 -7.39 -9.24 -2.35
N ALA A 71 -7.97 -8.50 -1.40
CA ALA A 71 -9.41 -8.30 -1.29
C ALA A 71 -10.03 -7.57 -2.51
N TYR A 72 -9.23 -6.90 -3.35
CA TYR A 72 -9.72 -6.34 -4.61
C TYR A 72 -9.82 -7.40 -5.72
N GLU A 73 -9.25 -8.59 -5.52
CA GLU A 73 -9.26 -9.74 -6.45
C GLU A 73 -8.85 -9.37 -7.89
N GLN A 74 -7.92 -8.42 -8.04
CA GLN A 74 -7.50 -7.93 -9.34
C GLN A 74 -6.27 -8.67 -9.88
N PRO A 75 -6.17 -8.89 -11.21
CA PRO A 75 -4.95 -9.35 -11.83
C PRO A 75 -3.90 -8.23 -11.85
N TYR A 76 -2.92 -8.33 -10.95
CA TYR A 76 -1.82 -7.37 -10.84
C TYR A 76 -0.45 -8.06 -10.79
N ASP A 77 0.55 -7.36 -11.33
CA ASP A 77 1.95 -7.75 -11.22
C ASP A 77 2.67 -6.80 -10.24
N VAL A 78 3.04 -7.32 -9.06
CA VAL A 78 3.73 -6.53 -8.03
C VAL A 78 5.21 -6.43 -8.37
N LEU A 79 5.65 -5.23 -8.77
CA LEU A 79 7.07 -4.99 -9.01
C LEU A 79 7.83 -4.68 -7.71
N ARG A 80 7.23 -3.91 -6.80
CA ARG A 80 7.91 -3.44 -5.60
C ARG A 80 6.93 -3.12 -4.47
N VAL A 81 7.26 -3.61 -3.28
CA VAL A 81 6.61 -3.23 -2.02
C VAL A 81 7.60 -2.42 -1.20
N ALA A 82 7.21 -1.21 -0.81
CA ALA A 82 7.96 -0.33 0.08
C ALA A 82 7.14 -0.11 1.34
N VAL A 83 7.62 -0.62 2.47
CA VAL A 83 7.05 -0.34 3.78
C VAL A 83 7.91 0.75 4.43
N THR A 84 7.25 1.73 5.02
CA THR A 84 7.89 2.80 5.77
C THR A 84 7.28 2.85 7.16
N ASP A 85 8.06 2.48 8.18
CA ASP A 85 7.66 2.68 9.57
C ASP A 85 7.85 4.14 9.98
N MET A 86 6.74 4.86 10.20
CA MET A 86 6.80 6.23 10.69
C MET A 86 7.28 6.32 12.15
N ARG A 87 7.31 5.21 12.89
CA ARG A 87 7.88 5.12 14.25
C ARG A 87 9.41 5.12 14.20
N ASP A 88 10.00 4.49 13.20
CA ASP A 88 11.46 4.45 13.00
C ASP A 88 12.01 5.83 12.58
N ILE A 89 11.15 6.65 11.95
CA ILE A 89 11.44 8.06 11.62
C ILE A 89 11.56 8.95 12.88
N LYS A 90 11.30 8.44 14.10
CA LYS A 90 11.45 9.25 15.33
C LYS A 90 12.94 9.34 15.73
N PRO A 91 13.46 10.57 15.95
CA PRO A 91 14.89 10.82 16.09
C PRO A 91 15.46 10.06 17.28
N ARG A 92 16.43 9.18 16.97
CA ARG A 92 17.52 8.68 17.82
C ARG A 92 17.54 9.34 19.20
N ARG A 93 16.85 8.76 20.19
CA ARG A 93 17.04 9.15 21.59
C ARG A 93 18.48 8.80 21.95
N ARG A 94 19.33 9.81 22.12
CA ARG A 94 20.70 9.63 22.65
C ARG A 94 20.58 8.84 23.96
N PRO A 95 21.43 7.81 24.19
CA PRO A 95 21.57 7.26 25.52
C PRO A 95 22.17 8.37 26.41
N THR A 96 21.38 8.88 27.34
CA THR A 96 21.91 9.68 28.46
C THR A 96 22.64 8.73 29.38
N ARG A 97 23.93 9.04 29.52
CA ARG A 97 24.98 8.35 30.25
C ARG A 97 24.77 8.46 31.76
#